data_AF-A0A6A4BF15-F1
#
_entry.id   AF-A0A6A4BF15-F1
#
_cell.length_a   1.000
_cell.length_b   1.000
_cell.length_c   1.000
_cell.angle_alpha   90.00
_cell.angle_beta   90.00
_cell.angle_gamma   90.00
#
_symmetry.space_group_name_H-M   'P 1'
#
loop_
_entity.id
_entity.type
_entity.pdbx_description
1 polymer ?
#
loop_
_entity_poly.entity_id
_entity_poly.type
_entity_poly.pdbx_seq_one_letter_code
_entity_poly.pdbx_strand_id
1 'polypeptide(L)' 'MDLLDSIRQVVLRQKEEEIVNHFYTVVGFCEFAETKTAADVGVSGKWCCLSVERLKTDNGTRVTATDS' A
#
# COMPACT_ATOMS: atom_id res chain seq x y z
N MET A 1 12.86 -0.63 -31.15
CA MET A 1 11.75 -0.41 -30.21
C MET A 1 12.16 -0.67 -28.76
N ASP A 2 13.17 -1.51 -28.53
CA ASP A 2 13.61 -1.93 -27.19
C ASP A 2 14.11 -0.81 -26.26
N LEU A 3 14.69 0.27 -26.78
CA LEU A 3 15.19 1.37 -25.95
C LEU A 3 14.07 2.17 -25.27
N LEU A 4 12.97 2.43 -25.99
CA LEU A 4 11.83 3.15 -25.42
C LEU A 4 11.10 2.28 -24.40
N ASP A 5 11.01 0.98 -24.67
CA ASP A 5 10.37 0.04 -23.76
C ASP A 5 11.20 -0.18 -22.49
N SER A 6 12.53 -0.23 -22.60
CA SER A 6 13.42 -0.31 -21.43
C SER A 6 13.37 0.95 -20.57
N ILE A 7 13.33 2.14 -21.18
CA ILE A 7 13.13 3.41 -20.45
C ILE A 7 11.79 3.41 -19.73
N ARG A 8 10.71 2.97 -20.40
CA ARG A 8 9.38 2.86 -19.79
C ARG A 8 9.39 1.94 -18.57
N GLN A 9 10.01 0.77 -18.66
CA GLN A 9 10.10 -0.17 -17.54
C GLN A 9 10.89 0.40 -16.37
N VAL A 10 12.00 1.11 -16.63
CA VAL A 10 12.77 1.77 -15.57
C VAL A 10 11.95 2.87 -14.88
N VAL A 11 11.22 3.68 -15.64
CA VAL A 11 10.36 4.73 -15.07
C VAL A 11 9.22 4.14 -14.24
N LEU A 12 8.59 3.06 -14.71
CA LEU A 12 7.55 2.35 -13.94
C LEU A 12 8.12 1.82 -12.62
N ARG A 13 9.28 1.16 -12.67
CA ARG A 13 9.95 0.66 -11.46
C ARG A 13 10.31 1.77 -10.49
N GLN A 14 10.85 2.89 -10.97
CA GLN A 14 11.18 4.04 -10.11
C GLN A 14 9.93 4.60 -9.43
N LYS A 15 8.81 4.70 -10.14
CA LYS A 15 7.54 5.13 -9.55
C LYS A 15 7.02 4.15 -8.50
N GLU A 16 7.10 2.85 -8.77
CA GLU A 16 6.74 1.82 -7.79
C GLU A 16 7.63 1.92 -6.54
N GLU A 17 8.94 2.02 -6.69
CA GLU A 17 9.90 2.18 -5.59
C GLU A 17 9.67 3.47 -4.78
N GLU A 18 9.37 4.58 -5.45
CA GLU A 18 9.05 5.87 -4.81
C GLU A 18 7.74 5.78 -4.01
N ILE A 19 6.70 5.13 -4.56
CA ILE A 19 5.42 4.93 -3.87
C ILE A 19 5.59 4.03 -2.64
N VAL A 20 6.37 2.95 -2.75
CA VAL A 20 6.66 2.03 -1.63
C VAL A 20 7.38 2.76 -0.49
N ASN A 21 8.26 3.71 -0.82
CA ASN A 21 9.02 4.47 0.18
C ASN A 21 8.31 5.75 0.68
N HIS A 22 7.19 6.14 0.08
CA HIS A 22 6.49 7.37 0.48
C HIS A 22 5.80 7.23 1.84
N PHE A 23 5.39 6.02 2.21
CA PHE A 23 4.65 5.76 3.43
C PHE A 23 5.53 5.10 4.49
N TYR A 24 6.07 5.92 5.38
CA TYR A 24 6.86 5.45 6.53
C TYR A 24 6.00 4.99 7.71
N THR A 25 4.71 5.33 7.73
CA THR A 25 3.80 4.99 8.83
C THR A 25 2.49 4.37 8.35
N VAL A 26 1.94 3.46 9.15
CA VAL A 26 0.65 2.78 8.96
C VAL A 26 -0.42 3.84 8.79
N VAL A 27 -0.36 4.89 9.62
CA VAL A 27 -1.31 6.01 9.59
C VAL A 27 -1.29 6.71 8.24
N GLY A 28 -0.12 7.10 7.73
CA GLY A 28 -0.01 7.81 6.45
C GLY A 28 -0.52 6.97 5.27
N PHE A 29 -0.29 5.66 5.31
CA PHE A 29 -0.83 4.75 4.29
C PHE A 29 -2.34 4.58 4.40
N CYS A 30 -2.90 4.42 5.60
CA CYS A 30 -4.34 4.33 5.80
C CYS A 30 -5.05 5.60 5.33
N GLU A 31 -4.53 6.78 5.69
CA GLU A 31 -5.05 8.06 5.22
C GLU A 31 -5.00 8.16 3.70
N PHE A 32 -3.91 7.72 3.06
CA PHE A 32 -3.81 7.66 1.60
C PHE A 32 -4.83 6.70 0.98
N ALA A 33 -4.99 5.50 1.53
CA ALA A 33 -5.98 4.52 1.05
C ALA A 33 -7.42 5.03 1.20
N GLU A 34 -7.69 5.86 2.22
CA GLU A 34 -8.97 6.54 2.40
C GLU A 34 -9.17 7.71 1.42
N THR A 35 -8.09 8.33 0.94
CA THR A 35 -8.22 9.28 -0.19
C THR A 35 -8.75 8.52 -1.40
N LYS A 36 -9.70 9.13 -2.14
CA LYS A 36 -10.28 8.52 -3.34
C LYS A 36 -9.21 8.31 -4.40
N THR A 37 -8.57 7.15 -4.33
CA THR A 37 -7.77 6.61 -5.42
C THR A 37 -8.68 6.42 -6.62
N ALA A 38 -8.14 6.64 -7.82
CA ALA A 38 -8.90 6.39 -9.04
C ALA A 38 -9.37 4.93 -9.06
N ALA A 39 -10.49 4.63 -9.71
CA ALA A 39 -11.15 3.31 -9.63
C ALA A 39 -10.26 2.14 -10.11
N ASP A 40 -9.18 2.45 -10.81
CA ASP A 40 -8.15 1.55 -11.33
C ASP A 40 -6.91 1.43 -10.43
N VAL A 41 -6.85 2.14 -9.31
CA VAL A 41 -5.71 2.15 -8.40
C VAL A 41 -5.98 1.25 -7.20
N GLY A 42 -5.39 0.05 -7.22
CA GLY A 42 -5.31 -0.83 -6.06
C GLY A 42 -4.14 -0.45 -5.17
N VAL A 43 -4.40 -0.26 -3.87
CA VAL A 43 -3.35 0.03 -2.88
C VAL A 43 -3.13 -1.20 -2.02
N SER A 44 -1.89 -1.68 -1.94
CA SER A 44 -1.50 -2.80 -1.08
C SER A 44 -0.25 -2.43 -0.28
N GLY A 45 -0.26 -2.69 1.03
CA GLY A 45 0.87 -2.48 1.92
C GLY A 45 1.20 -3.75 2.69
N LYS A 46 2.49 -3.97 2.98
CA LYS A 46 2.96 -5.06 3.84
C LYS A 46 3.47 -4.47 5.15
N TRP A 47 2.78 -4.78 6.24
CA TRP A 47 3.05 -4.23 7.57
C TRP A 47 3.37 -5.34 8.55
N CYS A 48 4.13 -5.01 9.60
CA CYS A 48 4.25 -5.88 10.76
C CYS A 48 2.92 -5.89 11.52
N CYS A 49 2.25 -7.04 11.53
CA CYS A 49 1.01 -7.24 12.26
C CYS A 49 1.32 -7.58 13.73
N LEU A 50 0.86 -6.75 14.66
CA LEU A 50 1.01 -7.01 16.09
C LEU A 50 -0.13 -7.84 16.67
N SER A 51 -1.36 -7.63 16.20
CA SER A 51 -2.51 -8.40 16.68
C SER A 51 -3.58 -8.56 15.61
N VAL A 52 -4.24 -9.72 15.65
CA VAL A 52 -5.43 -10.01 14.85
C VAL A 52 -6.48 -10.54 15.80
N GLU A 53 -7.67 -9.97 15.76
CA GLU A 53 -8.81 -10.50 16.49
C GLU A 53 -10.06 -10.54 15.62
N ARG A 54 -10.90 -11.54 15.88
CA ARG A 54 -12.19 -11.66 15.23
C ARG A 54 -13.23 -10.95 16.07
N LEU A 55 -13.88 -9.96 15.48
CA LEU A 55 -14.93 -9.20 16.13
C LEU A 55 -16.20 -10.07 16.19
N LYS A 56 -16.73 -10.25 17.41
CA LYS A 56 -17.84 -11.17 17.68
C LYS A 56 -19.18 -10.70 17.10
N THR A 57 -19.33 -9.40 16.88
CA THR A 57 -20.63 -8.77 16.60
C THR A 57 -20.91 -8.57 15.11
N ASP A 58 -19.87 -8.46 14.29
CA ASP A 58 -19.97 -8.08 12.87
C ASP A 58 -19.29 -9.11 11.93
N ASN A 59 -18.81 -10.24 12.47
CA ASN A 59 -17.97 -11.22 11.76
C ASN A 59 -16.72 -10.61 11.10
N GLY A 60 -16.36 -9.39 11.50
CA GLY A 60 -15.21 -8.65 11.00
C GLY A 60 -13.91 -9.19 11.58
N THR A 61 -12.82 -8.88 10.90
CA THR A 61 -11.47 -9.10 11.41
C THR A 61 -10.85 -7.74 11.69
N ARG A 62 -10.44 -7.50 12.93
CA ARG A 62 -9.63 -6.33 13.29
C ARG A 62 -8.16 -6.72 13.25
N VAL A 63 -7.37 -5.94 12.55
CA VAL A 63 -5.92 -6.09 12.44
C VAL A 63 -5.27 -4.84 13.01
N THR A 64 -4.32 -5.01 13.91
CA THR A 64 -3.51 -3.92 14.45
C THR A 64 -2.10 -4.04 13.88
N ALA A 65 -1.73 -3.06 13.07
CA ALA A 65 -0.38 -2.93 12.51
C ALA A 65 0.38 -1.83 13.25
N THR A 66 1.71 -1.94 13.29
CA THR A 66 2.58 -0.85 13.76
C THR A 66 3.63 -0.49 12.73
N ASP A 67 4.10 0.74 12.84
CA ASP A 67 5.29 1.22 12.17
C ASP A 67 6.49 0.35 12.61
N SER A 68 7.39 0.07 11.67
CA SER A 68 8.63 -0.68 11.92
C SER A 68 9.73 0.18 12.50
#